data_AF-K2S3A3-F1
#
_entry.id   AF-K2S3A3-F1
#
_cell.length_a   1.000
_cell.length_b   1.000
_cell.length_c   1.000
_cell.angle_alpha   90.00
_cell.angle_beta   90.00
_cell.angle_gamma   90.00
#
_symmetry.space_group_name_H-M   'P 1'
#
loop_
_entity.id
_entity.type
_entity.pdbx_description
1 polymer ?
#
loop_
_entity_poly.entity_id
_entity_poly.type
_entity_poly.pdbx_seq_one_letter_code
_entity_poly.pdbx_strand_id
1 'polypeptide(L)'
;MRSDVLSYCASVATSPDPDDPDSILREVEDAKVRERVVDERLDPYSARYFPKELRTEMLANVIRNERMVENIIRTRTWGMVAERCGDEGRDFEAALNEWRKKQESKP
;
A
#
# COMPACT_ATOMS: atom_id res chain seq x y z
N MET A 1 9.35 -10.00 -11.92
CA MET A 1 8.22 -10.64 -11.22
C MET A 1 7.27 -9.55 -10.69
N ARG A 2 5.99 -9.82 -10.39
CA ARG A 2 5.03 -8.79 -9.87
C ARG A 2 5.55 -8.09 -8.61
N SER A 3 6.20 -8.83 -7.71
CA SER A 3 6.84 -8.33 -6.49
C SER A 3 7.86 -7.22 -6.74
N ASP A 4 8.59 -7.29 -7.86
CA ASP A 4 9.65 -6.35 -8.19
C ASP A 4 9.04 -5.03 -8.64
N VAL A 5 7.93 -5.10 -9.39
CA VAL A 5 7.13 -3.93 -9.78
C VAL A 5 6.54 -3.26 -8.54
N LEU A 6 5.97 -4.02 -7.59
CA LEU A 6 5.46 -3.45 -6.33
C LEU A 6 6.57 -2.87 -5.44
N SER A 7 7.80 -3.34 -5.58
CA SER A 7 8.96 -2.79 -4.88
C SER A 7 9.41 -1.47 -5.52
N TYR A 8 9.47 -1.43 -6.85
CA TYR A 8 9.74 -0.21 -7.61
C TYR A 8 8.66 0.86 -7.38
N CYS A 9 7.38 0.51 -7.48
CA CYS A 9 6.30 1.46 -7.23
C CYS A 9 6.34 2.00 -5.80
N ALA A 10 6.77 1.20 -4.81
CA ALA A 10 6.90 1.66 -3.42
C ALA A 10 8.00 2.71 -3.25
N SER A 11 9.14 2.56 -3.94
CA SER A 11 10.18 3.59 -3.90
C SER A 11 9.71 4.89 -4.58
N VAL A 12 9.00 4.77 -5.71
CA VAL A 12 8.40 5.92 -6.40
C VAL A 12 7.38 6.64 -5.51
N ALA A 13 6.52 5.91 -4.81
CA ALA A 13 5.51 6.48 -3.93
C ALA A 13 6.08 7.28 -2.75
N THR A 14 7.34 7.01 -2.36
CA THR A 14 8.04 7.77 -1.31
C THR A 14 8.86 8.95 -1.84
N SER A 15 8.96 9.10 -3.17
CA SER A 15 9.66 10.22 -3.80
C SER A 15 8.73 11.44 -3.87
N PRO A 16 9.22 12.67 -3.62
CA PRO A 16 8.44 13.88 -3.86
C PRO A 16 8.13 14.02 -5.36
N ASP A 17 6.90 14.42 -5.69
CA ASP A 17 6.43 14.71 -7.04
C ASP A 17 6.26 16.22 -7.20
N PRO A 18 7.24 16.94 -7.79
CA PRO A 18 7.20 18.39 -7.93
C PRO A 18 6.15 18.87 -8.93
N ASP A 19 5.70 18.00 -9.83
CA ASP A 19 4.76 18.31 -10.89
C ASP A 19 3.32 17.90 -10.51
N ASP A 20 3.06 17.64 -9.22
CA ASP A 20 1.71 17.30 -8.76
C ASP A 20 0.78 18.53 -8.79
N PRO A 21 -0.24 18.54 -9.68
CA PRO A 21 -1.16 19.67 -9.81
C PRO A 21 -2.01 19.89 -8.55
N ASP A 22 -2.21 18.85 -7.73
CA ASP A 22 -3.04 18.93 -6.54
C ASP A 22 -2.27 19.45 -5.31
N SER A 23 -0.94 19.57 -5.37
CA SER A 23 -0.13 20.06 -4.24
C SER A 23 -0.49 21.49 -3.83
N ILE A 24 -0.52 22.42 -4.78
CA ILE A 24 -0.87 23.82 -4.54
C ILE A 24 -2.35 23.94 -4.13
N LEU A 25 -3.23 23.17 -4.77
CA LEU A 25 -4.66 23.19 -4.45
C LEU A 25 -4.91 22.75 -3.00
N ARG A 26 -4.23 21.68 -2.57
CA ARG A 26 -4.29 21.19 -1.21
C ARG A 26 -3.77 22.22 -0.21
N GLU A 27 -2.63 22.85 -0.47
CA GLU A 27 -2.09 23.88 0.44
C GLU A 27 -3.07 25.04 0.66
N VAL A 28 -3.74 25.48 -0.41
CA VAL A 28 -4.76 26.54 -0.34
C VAL A 28 -6.00 26.08 0.42
N GLU A 29 -6.45 24.85 0.20
CA GLU A 29 -7.59 24.27 0.93
C GLU A 29 -7.26 24.08 2.41
N ASP A 30 -6.09 23.54 2.75
CA ASP A 30 -5.58 23.36 4.11
C ASP A 30 -5.48 24.70 4.86
N ALA A 31 -5.05 25.78 4.18
CA ALA A 31 -5.05 27.12 4.74
C ALA A 31 -6.48 27.60 5.08
N LYS A 32 -7.42 27.46 4.14
CA LYS A 32 -8.83 27.85 4.35
C LYS A 32 -9.51 27.06 5.46
N VAL A 33 -9.18 25.79 5.59
CA VAL A 33 -9.73 24.91 6.64
C VAL A 33 -9.18 25.29 8.01
N ARG A 34 -7.89 25.62 8.11
CA ARG A 34 -7.28 26.12 9.35
C ARG A 34 -7.91 27.42 9.86
N GLU A 35 -8.34 28.29 8.94
CA GLU A 35 -8.99 29.56 9.28
C GLU A 35 -10.51 29.41 9.58
N ARG A 36 -11.11 28.27 9.24
CA ARG A 36 -12.56 28.06 9.40
C ARG A 36 -12.92 27.85 10.88
N VAL A 37 -13.86 28.66 11.36
CA VAL A 37 -14.54 28.42 12.65
C VAL A 37 -15.80 27.62 12.38
N VAL A 38 -15.94 26.47 13.04
CA VAL A 38 -17.10 25.58 12.92
C VAL A 38 -17.98 25.72 14.16
N ASP A 39 -19.24 26.09 13.98
CA ASP A 39 -20.25 26.02 15.05
C ASP A 39 -20.92 24.64 15.01
N GLU A 40 -20.42 23.73 15.84
CA GLU A 40 -20.89 22.33 15.94
C GLU A 40 -22.37 22.23 16.32
N ARG A 41 -22.95 23.28 16.94
CA ARG A 41 -24.37 23.31 17.32
C ARG A 41 -25.27 23.62 16.13
N LEU A 42 -24.77 24.34 15.13
CA LEU A 42 -25.53 24.73 13.95
C LEU A 42 -25.44 23.66 12.85
N ASP A 43 -24.26 23.05 12.64
CA ASP A 43 -24.06 21.95 11.69
C ASP A 43 -22.95 20.96 12.12
N PRO A 44 -23.30 19.78 12.66
CA PRO A 44 -22.35 18.73 13.07
C PRO A 44 -21.52 18.11 11.94
N TYR A 45 -21.86 18.33 10.67
CA TYR A 45 -21.17 17.72 9.51
C TYR A 45 -20.26 18.70 8.77
N SER A 46 -20.39 20.01 9.03
CA SER A 46 -19.59 21.07 8.42
C SER A 46 -18.10 21.06 8.83
N ALA A 47 -17.76 20.35 9.91
CA ALA A 47 -16.39 20.15 10.38
C ALA A 47 -15.56 19.21 9.50
N ARG A 48 -16.20 18.40 8.64
CA ARG A 48 -15.48 17.39 7.86
C ARG A 48 -14.73 18.05 6.72
N TYR A 49 -13.41 17.92 6.75
CA TYR A 49 -12.54 18.26 5.65
C TYR A 49 -11.87 16.99 5.14
N PHE A 50 -11.92 16.80 3.83
CA PHE A 50 -11.26 15.70 3.13
C PHE A 50 -10.24 16.32 2.17
N PRO A 51 -8.95 16.36 2.55
CA PRO A 51 -7.92 16.87 1.65
C PRO A 51 -7.86 15.99 0.40
N LYS A 52 -7.58 16.61 -0.74
CA LYS A 52 -7.25 15.86 -1.94
C LYS A 52 -5.94 15.10 -1.73
N GLU A 53 -5.96 13.82 -2.08
CA GLU A 53 -4.76 12.98 -2.03
C GLU A 53 -3.82 13.36 -3.18
N LEU A 54 -2.52 13.46 -2.88
CA LEU A 54 -1.50 13.63 -3.91
C LEU A 54 -1.33 12.34 -4.71
N ARG A 55 -0.80 12.41 -5.94
CA ARG A 55 -0.56 11.24 -6.80
C ARG A 55 0.32 10.19 -6.10
N THR A 56 1.32 10.63 -5.33
CA THR A 56 2.22 9.76 -4.56
C THR A 56 1.52 9.09 -3.38
N GLU A 57 0.62 9.80 -2.70
CA GLU A 57 -0.21 9.24 -1.62
C GLU A 57 -1.21 8.21 -2.16
N MET A 58 -1.89 8.54 -3.27
CA MET A 58 -2.78 7.61 -3.97
C MET A 58 -2.02 6.35 -4.38
N LEU A 59 -0.82 6.50 -4.95
CA LEU A 59 0.03 5.38 -5.33
C LEU A 59 0.44 4.55 -4.09
N ALA A 60 0.83 5.19 -2.99
CA ALA A 60 1.15 4.51 -1.74
C ALA A 60 -0.03 3.70 -1.21
N ASN A 61 -1.25 4.24 -1.29
CA ASN A 61 -2.49 3.55 -0.91
C ASN A 61 -2.71 2.28 -1.76
N VAL A 62 -2.58 2.41 -3.08
CA VAL A 62 -2.71 1.28 -4.02
C VAL A 62 -1.68 0.20 -3.70
N ILE A 63 -0.41 0.55 -3.51
CA ILE A 63 0.66 -0.42 -3.25
C ILE A 63 0.43 -1.15 -1.92
N ARG A 64 -0.03 -0.46 -0.88
CA ARG A 64 -0.37 -1.10 0.41
C ARG A 64 -1.47 -2.16 0.22
N ASN A 65 -2.53 -1.82 -0.50
CA ASN A 65 -3.61 -2.76 -0.81
C ASN A 65 -3.11 -3.94 -1.63
N GLU A 66 -2.32 -3.69 -2.68
CA GLU A 66 -1.78 -4.73 -3.55
C GLU A 66 -0.85 -5.70 -2.81
N ARG A 67 0.00 -5.19 -1.92
CA ARG A 67 0.85 -6.04 -1.07
C ARG A 67 0.03 -6.90 -0.11
N MET A 68 -1.04 -6.35 0.45
CA MET A 68 -1.94 -7.09 1.34
C MET A 68 -2.68 -8.20 0.58
N VAL A 69 -3.22 -7.89 -0.59
CA VAL A 69 -3.91 -8.86 -1.46
C VAL A 69 -2.94 -9.95 -1.89
N GLU A 70 -1.74 -9.59 -2.34
CA GLU A 70 -0.72 -10.56 -2.73
C GLU A 70 -0.34 -11.48 -1.57
N ASN A 71 -0.20 -10.95 -0.35
CA ASN A 71 0.08 -11.76 0.82
C ASN A 71 -1.07 -12.76 1.13
N ILE A 72 -2.32 -12.29 1.10
CA ILE A 72 -3.51 -13.14 1.33
C ILE A 72 -3.57 -14.25 0.28
N ILE A 73 -3.38 -13.90 -1.00
CA ILE A 73 -3.44 -14.87 -2.10
C ILE A 73 -2.33 -15.90 -1.91
N ARG A 74 -1.08 -15.47 -1.72
CA ARG A 74 0.07 -16.37 -1.53
C ARG A 74 -0.15 -17.33 -0.35
N THR A 75 -0.55 -16.80 0.80
CA THR A 75 -0.85 -17.58 2.00
C THR A 75 -1.93 -18.63 1.74
N ARG A 76 -3.06 -18.25 1.13
CA ARG A 76 -4.17 -19.18 0.84
C ARG A 76 -3.80 -20.21 -0.22
N THR A 77 -3.11 -19.79 -1.27
CA THR A 77 -2.65 -20.70 -2.32
C THR A 77 -1.65 -21.71 -1.77
N TRP A 78 -0.75 -21.27 -0.90
CA TRP A 78 0.20 -22.15 -0.25
C TRP A 78 -0.49 -23.12 0.70
N GLY A 79 -1.48 -22.68 1.47
CA GLY A 79 -2.29 -23.58 2.32
C GLY A 79 -2.87 -24.76 1.53
N MET A 80 -3.44 -24.50 0.33
CA MET A 80 -3.95 -25.57 -0.54
C MET A 80 -2.86 -26.50 -1.08
N VAL A 81 -1.67 -25.97 -1.38
CA VAL A 81 -0.53 -26.77 -1.85
C VAL A 81 0.03 -27.62 -0.71
N ALA A 82 0.21 -27.02 0.47
CA ALA A 82 0.72 -27.67 1.67
C ALA A 82 -0.16 -28.85 2.10
N GLU A 83 -1.49 -28.67 2.09
CA GLU A 83 -2.46 -29.74 2.38
C GLU A 83 -2.32 -30.92 1.42
N ARG A 84 -2.12 -30.66 0.13
CA ARG A 84 -2.00 -31.72 -0.89
C ARG A 84 -0.63 -32.40 -0.94
N CYS A 85 0.43 -31.66 -0.61
CA CYS A 85 1.80 -32.13 -0.69
C CYS A 85 2.36 -32.64 0.64
N GLY A 86 1.59 -32.57 1.73
CA GLY A 86 2.01 -33.02 3.06
C GLY A 86 2.99 -32.08 3.76
N ASP A 87 2.98 -30.78 3.41
CA ASP A 87 3.83 -29.74 4.03
C ASP A 87 3.02 -28.93 5.07
N GLU A 88 2.14 -29.62 5.80
CA GLU A 88 1.22 -29.02 6.77
C GLU A 88 2.01 -28.29 7.88
N GLY A 89 1.68 -27.01 8.10
CA GLY A 89 2.29 -26.18 9.15
C GLY A 89 3.49 -25.34 8.69
N ARG A 90 3.95 -25.48 7.44
CA ARG A 90 5.00 -24.62 6.89
C ARG A 90 4.42 -23.34 6.28
N ASP A 91 5.00 -22.19 6.60
CA ASP A 91 4.64 -20.92 5.96
C ASP A 91 5.23 -20.76 4.55
N PHE A 92 4.50 -20.08 3.67
CA PHE A 92 4.88 -19.91 2.27
C PHE A 92 6.18 -19.11 2.12
N GLU A 93 6.43 -18.14 3.00
CA GLU A 93 7.66 -17.34 2.95
C GLU A 93 8.88 -18.20 3.26
N ALA A 94 8.78 -19.07 4.27
CA ALA A 94 9.84 -20.00 4.64
C ALA A 94 10.12 -21.01 3.52
N ALA A 95 9.08 -21.53 2.87
CA ALA A 95 9.22 -22.44 1.74
C ALA A 95 9.87 -21.75 0.52
N LEU A 96 9.40 -20.55 0.16
CA LEU A 96 9.93 -19.76 -0.94
C LEU A 96 11.40 -19.35 -0.72
N ASN A 97 11.75 -18.94 0.51
CA ASN A 97 13.11 -18.57 0.85
C ASN A 97 14.08 -19.75 0.80
N GLU A 98 13.66 -20.95 1.21
CA GLU A 98 14.49 -22.17 1.03
C GLU A 98 14.68 -22.49 -0.45
N TRP A 99 13.62 -22.42 -1.26
CA TRP A 99 13.71 -22.65 -2.70
C TRP A 99 14.68 -21.68 -3.38
N ARG A 100 14.63 -20.38 -3.03
CA ARG A 100 15.57 -19.37 -3.56
C ARG A 100 17.02 -19.71 -3.22
N LYS A 101 17.31 -20.03 -1.95
CA LYS A 101 18.66 -20.44 -1.52
C LYS A 101 19.18 -21.64 -2.30
N LYS A 102 18.33 -22.64 -2.56
CA LYS A 102 18.71 -23.82 -3.37
C LYS A 102 19.06 -23.45 -4.82
N GLN A 103 18.32 -22.52 -5.42
CA GLN A 103 18.62 -22.04 -6.78
C GLN A 103 19.94 -21.26 -6.83
N GLU A 104 20.19 -20.40 -5.84
CA GLU A 104 21.44 -19.63 -5.74
C GLU A 104 22.67 -20.51 -5.47
N SER A 105 22.49 -21.64 -4.77
CA SER A 105 23.56 -22.60 -4.50
C SER A 105 23.89 -23.54 -5.68
N LYS A 106 23.09 -23.51 -6.75
CA LYS A 106 23.27 -24.38 -7.91
C LYS A 106 24.33 -23.74 -8.83
N PRO A 107 25.41 -24.46 -9.19
CA PRO A 107 26.49 -23.93 -10.04
C PRO A 107 26.03 -23.62 -11.46
#